data_AF-A0A4R9WD11-F1
#
_entry.id   AF-A0A4R9WD11-F1
#
_cell.length_a   1.000
_cell.length_b   1.000
_cell.length_c   1.000
_cell.angle_alpha   90.00
_cell.angle_beta   90.00
_cell.angle_gamma   90.00
#
_symmetry.space_group_name_H-M   'P 1'
#
loop_
_entity.id
_entity.type
_entity.pdbx_description
1 polymer ?
#
loop_
_entity_poly.entity_id
_entity_poly.type
_entity_poly.pdbx_seq_one_letter_code
_entity_poly.pdbx_strand_id
1 'polypeptide(L)'
;MTDISATAGALPRASEDKAARARLAYLDGWRGLSIALVLIGHFFPVPGINLGVLGVEFFFVLSGRLMGEILFIERFPLKKFFKRRFSRIYPALVVFVIAAMIGLAGTFIMFKWKAALTALTFTYNYAGIFITRAGALDHIWSLCVEEHSYILLALISVMVTGRANVVRLLVVLALLAMANGAISYGLLGMSYETTYWRTDVHIASILLSAAICLLKADGRLPAFLKSQHVALAAAIAGVLLFLDPVPTPIHYLVAVPLLALAVNTLDFAGGYLTGLLSSRPMVMLGLWSYSLYLWQQPFYKFVDERGSVPVPMLAAVFACALASYYIVEKPARGWLNRNW
;
A
#
# COMPACT_ATOMS: atom_id res chain seq x y z
N MET A 1 28.82 -33.43 -44.60
CA MET A 1 27.82 -32.33 -44.67
C MET A 1 26.62 -32.82 -43.90
N THR A 2 26.51 -32.34 -42.66
CA THR A 2 25.72 -32.92 -41.58
C THR A 2 24.26 -32.48 -41.63
N ASP A 3 23.37 -33.47 -41.75
CA ASP A 3 22.01 -33.47 -41.21
C ASP A 3 22.01 -33.24 -39.68
N ILE A 4 20.94 -32.63 -39.15
CA ILE A 4 20.05 -33.18 -38.11
C ILE A 4 18.97 -32.14 -37.71
N SER A 5 17.72 -32.60 -37.84
CA SER A 5 16.46 -32.12 -37.27
C SER A 5 16.49 -32.02 -35.72
N ALA A 6 15.85 -31.00 -35.13
CA ALA A 6 15.15 -31.14 -33.84
C ALA A 6 14.27 -29.92 -33.51
N THR A 7 12.96 -30.17 -33.52
CA THR A 7 11.90 -29.59 -32.68
C THR A 7 12.30 -28.73 -31.47
N ALA A 8 11.69 -27.55 -31.33
CA ALA A 8 11.24 -27.03 -30.03
C ALA A 8 10.10 -26.00 -30.23
N GLY A 9 8.96 -26.26 -29.58
CA GLY A 9 7.68 -25.58 -29.78
C GLY A 9 7.71 -24.07 -29.60
N ALA A 10 7.44 -23.36 -30.68
CA ALA A 10 6.91 -22.02 -30.61
C ALA A 10 5.43 -22.11 -30.20
N LEU A 11 5.14 -22.10 -28.89
CA LEU A 11 3.94 -21.53 -28.25
C LEU A 11 4.03 -21.64 -26.69
N PRO A 12 4.69 -20.70 -25.99
CA PRO A 12 4.47 -20.45 -24.56
C PRO A 12 3.61 -19.20 -24.26
N ARG A 13 3.37 -18.34 -25.26
CA ARG A 13 2.85 -16.97 -25.03
C ARG A 13 1.46 -16.92 -24.40
N ALA A 14 0.54 -17.82 -24.79
CA ALA A 14 -0.84 -17.77 -24.30
C ALA A 14 -0.97 -18.20 -22.82
N SER A 15 -0.17 -19.18 -22.37
CA SER A 15 -0.14 -19.63 -20.97
C SER A 15 0.58 -18.62 -20.07
N GLU A 16 1.67 -18.03 -20.56
CA GLU A 16 2.40 -16.97 -19.85
C GLU A 16 1.55 -15.71 -19.69
N ASP A 17 0.82 -15.29 -20.74
CA ASP A 17 -0.10 -14.16 -20.69
C ASP A 17 -1.27 -14.42 -19.73
N LYS A 18 -1.81 -15.66 -19.70
CA LYS A 18 -2.88 -16.04 -18.78
C LYS A 18 -2.42 -15.99 -17.32
N ALA A 19 -1.23 -16.52 -17.03
CA ALA A 19 -0.64 -16.49 -15.70
C ALA A 19 -0.33 -15.05 -15.25
N ALA A 20 0.21 -14.22 -16.14
CA ALA A 20 0.47 -12.81 -15.86
C ALA A 20 -0.82 -12.02 -15.59
N ARG A 21 -1.89 -12.26 -16.36
CA ARG A 21 -3.21 -11.62 -16.14
C ARG A 21 -3.85 -12.07 -14.82
N ALA A 22 -3.81 -13.37 -14.52
CA ALA A 22 -4.31 -13.89 -13.25
C ALA A 22 -3.53 -13.29 -12.07
N ARG A 23 -2.22 -13.13 -12.23
CA ARG A 23 -1.35 -12.46 -11.26
C ARG A 23 -1.71 -11.01 -11.00
N LEU A 24 -1.91 -10.24 -12.07
CA LEU A 24 -2.37 -8.86 -11.93
C LEU A 24 -3.73 -8.80 -11.24
N ALA A 25 -4.65 -9.72 -11.55
CA ALA A 25 -5.98 -9.75 -10.97
C ALA A 25 -5.97 -9.96 -9.44
N TYR A 26 -5.27 -10.97 -8.89
CA TYR A 26 -5.28 -11.14 -7.43
C TYR A 26 -4.48 -10.06 -6.68
N LEU A 27 -3.47 -9.43 -7.32
CA LEU A 27 -2.75 -8.31 -6.72
C LEU A 27 -3.61 -7.04 -6.70
N ASP A 28 -4.41 -6.79 -7.74
CA ASP A 28 -5.45 -5.76 -7.71
C ASP A 28 -6.53 -6.12 -6.67
N GLY A 29 -6.91 -7.39 -6.58
CA GLY A 29 -7.78 -7.91 -5.54
C GLY A 29 -7.28 -7.63 -4.12
N TRP A 30 -5.98 -7.78 -3.87
CA TRP A 30 -5.35 -7.43 -2.60
C TRP A 30 -5.51 -5.94 -2.30
N ARG A 31 -5.31 -5.05 -3.29
CA ARG A 31 -5.61 -3.61 -3.13
C ARG A 31 -7.08 -3.37 -2.80
N GLY A 32 -7.97 -4.14 -3.43
CA GLY A 32 -9.41 -4.11 -3.19
C GLY A 32 -9.76 -4.49 -1.76
N LEU A 33 -9.13 -5.54 -1.23
CA LEU A 33 -9.23 -5.94 0.17
C LEU A 33 -8.69 -4.85 1.09
N SER A 34 -7.53 -4.27 0.78
CA SER A 34 -6.93 -3.19 1.58
C SER A 34 -7.87 -1.99 1.73
N ILE A 35 -8.44 -1.48 0.62
CA ILE A 35 -9.38 -0.35 0.70
C ILE A 35 -10.70 -0.74 1.37
N ALA A 36 -11.19 -1.97 1.17
CA ALA A 36 -12.39 -2.44 1.85
C ALA A 36 -12.19 -2.44 3.37
N LEU A 37 -11.05 -2.92 3.87
CA LEU A 37 -10.71 -2.88 5.29
C LEU A 37 -10.66 -1.44 5.83
N VAL A 38 -10.11 -0.49 5.07
CA VAL A 38 -10.11 0.94 5.44
C VAL A 38 -11.53 1.48 5.56
N LEU A 39 -12.38 1.24 4.56
CA LEU A 39 -13.76 1.73 4.55
C LEU A 39 -14.59 1.08 5.67
N ILE A 40 -14.42 -0.22 5.93
CA ILE A 40 -15.10 -0.88 7.05
C ILE A 40 -14.60 -0.28 8.37
N GLY A 41 -13.28 -0.13 8.56
CA GLY A 41 -12.72 0.42 9.79
C GLY A 41 -13.21 1.83 10.13
N HIS A 42 -13.52 2.65 9.12
CA HIS A 42 -13.98 4.02 9.33
C HIS A 42 -15.51 4.15 9.41
N PHE A 43 -16.27 3.40 8.61
CA PHE A 43 -17.73 3.57 8.53
C PHE A 43 -18.51 2.52 9.33
N PHE A 44 -17.91 1.35 9.58
CA PHE A 44 -18.52 0.24 10.30
C PHE A 44 -17.49 -0.41 11.23
N PRO A 45 -16.96 0.34 12.22
CA PRO A 45 -15.88 -0.13 13.07
C PRO A 45 -16.28 -1.43 13.78
N VAL A 46 -15.37 -2.41 13.75
CA VAL A 46 -15.53 -3.69 14.42
C VAL A 46 -14.85 -3.60 15.79
N PRO A 47 -15.58 -3.76 16.91
CA PRO A 47 -14.97 -3.70 18.24
C PRO A 47 -13.83 -4.72 18.38
N GLY A 48 -12.71 -4.31 18.98
CA GLY A 48 -11.58 -5.20 19.20
C GLY A 48 -10.54 -5.24 18.07
N ILE A 49 -10.72 -4.50 16.96
CA ILE A 49 -9.73 -4.46 15.87
C ILE A 49 -9.79 -3.16 15.05
N ASN A 50 -8.63 -2.56 14.80
CA ASN A 50 -8.53 -1.41 13.89
C ASN A 50 -8.30 -1.87 12.43
N LEU A 51 -9.40 -2.10 11.70
CA LEU A 51 -9.35 -2.50 10.29
C LEU A 51 -8.79 -1.40 9.37
N GLY A 52 -8.87 -0.12 9.77
CA GLY A 52 -8.28 1.00 9.04
C GLY A 52 -6.76 0.90 8.95
N VAL A 53 -6.13 0.72 10.11
CA VAL A 53 -4.70 0.46 10.28
C VAL A 53 -4.26 -0.79 9.52
N LEU A 54 -4.99 -1.89 9.69
CA LEU A 54 -4.70 -3.15 8.99
C LEU A 54 -4.75 -3.00 7.46
N GLY A 55 -5.77 -2.30 6.94
CA GLY A 55 -5.91 -2.04 5.51
C GLY A 55 -4.73 -1.24 4.94
N VAL A 56 -4.22 -0.26 5.69
CA VAL A 56 -3.02 0.51 5.29
C VAL A 56 -1.76 -0.37 5.30
N GLU A 57 -1.59 -1.24 6.30
CA GLU A 57 -0.47 -2.20 6.33
C GLU A 57 -0.50 -3.15 5.12
N PHE A 58 -1.70 -3.57 4.69
CA PHE A 58 -1.86 -4.39 3.49
C PHE A 58 -1.42 -3.64 2.22
N PHE A 59 -1.68 -2.32 2.14
CA PHE A 59 -1.16 -1.49 1.07
C PHE A 59 0.37 -1.42 1.11
N PHE A 60 0.96 -1.19 2.29
CA PHE A 60 2.41 -1.07 2.44
C PHE A 60 3.15 -2.36 2.05
N VAL A 61 2.72 -3.52 2.54
CA VAL A 61 3.39 -4.78 2.16
C VAL A 61 3.21 -5.07 0.66
N LEU A 62 2.07 -4.75 0.06
CA LEU A 62 1.90 -4.89 -1.38
C LEU A 62 2.81 -3.94 -2.15
N SER A 63 2.93 -2.69 -1.71
CA SER A 63 3.81 -1.69 -2.33
C SER A 63 5.26 -2.12 -2.26
N GLY A 64 5.72 -2.68 -1.12
CA GLY A 64 7.06 -3.27 -1.01
C GLY A 64 7.30 -4.38 -2.02
N ARG A 65 6.37 -5.33 -2.15
CA ARG A 65 6.46 -6.42 -3.13
C ARG A 65 6.57 -5.89 -4.56
N LEU A 66 5.70 -4.95 -4.94
CA LEU A 66 5.67 -4.36 -6.29
C LEU A 66 6.91 -3.53 -6.59
N MET A 67 7.43 -2.78 -5.62
CA MET A 67 8.67 -2.00 -5.79
C MET A 67 9.91 -2.86 -5.84
N GLY A 68 9.96 -3.92 -5.03
CA GLY A 68 10.99 -4.96 -5.14
C GLY A 68 11.09 -5.50 -6.56
N GLU A 69 9.94 -5.84 -7.14
CA GLU A 69 9.84 -6.33 -8.51
C GLU A 69 10.26 -5.30 -9.56
N ILE A 70 9.61 -4.13 -9.57
CA ILE A 70 9.83 -3.10 -10.60
C ILE A 70 11.27 -2.56 -10.58
N LEU A 71 11.84 -2.27 -9.40
CA LEU A 71 13.12 -1.57 -9.30
C LEU A 71 14.34 -2.51 -9.36
N PHE A 72 14.23 -3.73 -8.81
CA PHE A 72 15.40 -4.60 -8.63
C PHE A 72 15.35 -5.91 -9.42
N ILE A 73 14.16 -6.36 -9.84
CA ILE A 73 13.99 -7.52 -10.72
C ILE A 73 13.90 -7.04 -12.16
N GLU A 74 12.88 -6.24 -12.49
CA GLU A 74 12.66 -5.69 -13.83
C GLU A 74 13.65 -4.58 -14.17
N ARG A 75 14.27 -3.95 -13.16
CA ARG A 75 15.20 -2.81 -13.30
C ARG A 75 14.62 -1.70 -14.16
N PHE A 76 13.36 -1.37 -13.90
CA PHE A 76 12.61 -0.42 -14.71
C PHE A 76 13.27 0.98 -14.65
N PRO A 77 13.40 1.71 -15.78
CA PRO A 77 14.10 2.98 -15.79
C PRO A 77 13.48 4.00 -14.83
N LEU A 78 14.27 4.55 -13.91
CA LEU A 78 13.78 5.43 -12.84
C LEU A 78 13.00 6.64 -13.35
N LYS A 79 13.46 7.26 -14.46
CA LYS A 79 12.72 8.37 -15.09
C LYS A 79 11.31 7.96 -15.49
N LYS A 80 11.13 6.77 -16.09
CA LYS A 80 9.80 6.24 -16.47
C LYS A 80 9.00 5.83 -15.24
N PHE A 81 9.66 5.27 -14.22
CA PHE A 81 9.05 4.92 -12.94
C PHE A 81 8.38 6.13 -12.28
N PHE A 82 9.13 7.21 -12.04
CA PHE A 82 8.60 8.40 -11.38
C PHE A 82 7.53 9.11 -12.23
N LYS A 83 7.67 9.13 -13.57
CA LYS A 83 6.61 9.65 -14.45
C LYS A 83 5.29 8.89 -14.31
N ARG A 84 5.35 7.55 -14.31
CA ARG A 84 4.16 6.69 -14.14
C ARG A 84 3.55 6.80 -12.74
N ARG A 85 4.37 7.04 -11.72
CA ARG A 85 3.90 7.29 -10.35
C ARG A 85 3.22 8.64 -10.22
N PHE A 86 3.87 9.70 -10.71
CA PHE A 86 3.31 11.03 -10.77
C PHE A 86 1.97 11.05 -11.51
N SER A 87 1.90 10.42 -12.68
CA SER A 87 0.67 10.39 -13.49
C SER A 87 -0.50 9.64 -12.84
N ARG A 88 -0.20 8.73 -11.90
CA ARG A 88 -1.20 7.98 -11.14
C ARG A 88 -1.68 8.74 -9.91
N ILE A 89 -0.79 9.45 -9.22
CA ILE A 89 -1.04 9.98 -7.87
C ILE A 89 -1.39 11.47 -7.94
N TYR A 90 -0.50 12.27 -8.52
CA TYR A 90 -0.53 13.72 -8.33
C TYR A 90 -1.80 14.42 -8.86
N PRO A 91 -2.34 14.09 -10.06
CA PRO A 91 -3.53 14.77 -10.58
C PRO A 91 -4.74 14.65 -9.65
N ALA A 92 -5.05 13.45 -9.18
CA ALA A 92 -6.20 13.24 -8.31
C ALA A 92 -5.94 13.79 -6.90
N LEU A 93 -4.70 13.72 -6.39
CA LEU A 93 -4.33 14.35 -5.12
C LEU A 93 -4.56 15.86 -5.13
N VAL A 94 -4.14 16.55 -6.19
CA VAL A 94 -4.33 18.01 -6.32
C VAL A 94 -5.81 18.37 -6.33
N VAL A 95 -6.61 17.66 -7.13
CA VAL A 95 -8.06 17.90 -7.18
C VAL A 95 -8.71 17.62 -5.83
N PHE A 96 -8.35 16.51 -5.17
CA PHE A 96 -8.84 16.19 -3.84
C PHE A 96 -8.50 17.28 -2.83
N VAL A 97 -7.23 17.72 -2.75
CA VAL A 97 -6.81 18.76 -1.81
C VAL A 97 -7.57 20.06 -2.07
N ILE A 98 -7.69 20.51 -3.31
CA ILE A 98 -8.45 21.72 -3.64
C ILE A 98 -9.92 21.57 -3.26
N ALA A 99 -10.56 20.46 -3.64
CA ALA A 99 -11.97 20.21 -3.36
C ALA A 99 -12.25 20.07 -1.87
N ALA A 100 -11.39 19.38 -1.12
CA ALA A 100 -11.49 19.28 0.34
C ALA A 100 -11.32 20.65 1.00
N MET A 101 -10.40 21.46 0.52
CA MET A 101 -10.16 22.80 1.06
C MET A 101 -11.33 23.76 0.81
N ILE A 102 -11.97 23.68 -0.35
CA ILE A 102 -13.17 24.48 -0.67
C ILE A 102 -14.41 23.93 0.05
N GLY A 103 -14.66 22.62 -0.08
CA GLY A 103 -15.86 21.97 0.43
C GLY A 103 -15.94 21.90 1.96
N LEU A 104 -14.81 21.98 2.65
CA LEU A 104 -14.76 22.03 4.12
C LEU A 104 -14.58 23.44 4.67
N ALA A 105 -14.47 24.46 3.82
CA ALA A 105 -14.39 25.85 4.26
C ALA A 105 -15.65 26.21 5.07
N GLY A 106 -15.45 26.78 6.27
CA GLY A 106 -16.56 27.14 7.17
C GLY A 106 -17.20 25.96 7.91
N THR A 107 -16.69 24.73 7.75
CA THR A 107 -17.11 23.58 8.57
C THR A 107 -16.30 23.47 9.86
N PHE A 108 -16.59 22.46 10.69
CA PHE A 108 -15.80 22.15 11.90
C PHE A 108 -14.39 21.67 11.59
N ILE A 109 -14.18 21.14 10.40
CA ILE A 109 -12.85 20.78 9.92
C ILE A 109 -12.24 22.06 9.38
N MET A 110 -11.54 22.79 10.26
CA MET A 110 -10.93 24.06 9.89
C MET A 110 -9.98 23.89 8.70
N PHE A 111 -10.12 24.82 7.75
CA PHE A 111 -9.18 25.02 6.65
C PHE A 111 -7.78 25.34 7.19
N LYS A 112 -6.76 24.61 6.72
CA LYS A 112 -5.36 24.83 7.11
C LYS A 112 -4.47 24.75 5.87
N TRP A 113 -4.18 25.89 5.25
CA TRP A 113 -3.35 25.96 4.02
C TRP A 113 -1.99 25.27 4.17
N LYS A 114 -1.37 25.34 5.36
CA LYS A 114 -0.11 24.64 5.67
C LYS A 114 -0.25 23.12 5.54
N ALA A 115 -1.39 22.55 5.95
CA ALA A 115 -1.68 21.12 5.82
C ALA A 115 -1.88 20.71 4.34
N ALA A 116 -2.55 21.55 3.54
CA ALA A 116 -2.67 21.32 2.10
C ALA A 116 -1.30 21.35 1.41
N LEU A 117 -0.45 22.33 1.74
CA LEU A 117 0.90 22.40 1.19
C LEU A 117 1.72 21.15 1.54
N THR A 118 1.70 20.73 2.80
CA THR A 118 2.49 19.57 3.25
C THR A 118 1.93 18.25 2.70
N ALA A 119 0.63 18.15 2.45
CA ALA A 119 0.04 17.05 1.71
C ALA A 119 0.55 16.96 0.26
N LEU A 120 0.62 18.10 -0.44
CA LEU A 120 1.09 18.17 -1.84
C LEU A 120 2.60 17.98 -1.99
N THR A 121 3.38 18.21 -0.94
CA THR A 121 4.83 17.95 -0.90
C THR A 121 5.19 16.62 -0.23
N PHE A 122 4.19 15.80 0.12
CA PHE A 122 4.38 14.53 0.84
C PHE A 122 5.14 14.63 2.16
N THR A 123 4.99 15.74 2.89
CA THR A 123 5.60 15.96 4.21
C THR A 123 4.56 16.02 5.34
N TYR A 124 3.29 15.77 5.02
CA TYR A 124 2.18 15.85 5.97
C TYR A 124 2.36 14.92 7.17
N ASN A 125 2.97 13.74 7.00
CA ASN A 125 3.13 12.79 8.10
C ASN A 125 3.99 13.33 9.27
N TYR A 126 4.98 14.20 8.99
CA TYR A 126 5.76 14.88 10.03
C TYR A 126 5.19 16.25 10.36
N ALA A 127 4.72 17.02 9.37
CA ALA A 127 4.11 18.32 9.63
C ALA A 127 2.82 18.21 10.46
N GLY A 128 2.04 17.14 10.28
CA GLY A 128 0.86 16.83 11.08
C GLY A 128 1.18 16.57 12.56
N ILE A 129 2.36 16.00 12.82
CA ILE A 129 2.87 15.78 14.19
C ILE A 129 3.37 17.09 14.82
N PHE A 130 4.21 17.84 14.09
CA PHE A 130 5.00 18.92 14.70
C PHE A 130 4.50 20.35 14.43
N ILE A 131 3.65 20.54 13.41
CA ILE A 131 3.28 21.88 12.92
C ILE A 131 1.76 22.08 12.95
N THR A 132 1.03 21.29 12.16
CA THR A 132 -0.39 21.52 11.93
C THR A 132 -1.11 20.27 11.44
N ARG A 133 -2.07 19.81 12.25
CA ARG A 133 -2.94 18.69 11.91
C ARG A 133 -4.24 19.19 11.29
N ALA A 134 -4.69 18.55 10.22
CA ALA A 134 -5.99 18.79 9.59
C ALA A 134 -6.73 17.45 9.41
N GLY A 135 -7.78 17.22 10.21
CA GLY A 135 -8.45 15.90 10.32
C GLY A 135 -8.87 15.27 8.99
N ALA A 136 -9.34 16.08 8.03
CA ALA A 136 -9.72 15.62 6.69
C ALA A 136 -8.54 15.13 5.83
N LEU A 137 -7.32 15.55 6.15
CA LEU A 137 -6.09 15.15 5.46
C LEU A 137 -5.28 14.13 6.26
N ASP A 138 -5.76 13.68 7.44
CA ASP A 138 -4.98 12.82 8.33
C ASP A 138 -4.43 11.60 7.60
N HIS A 139 -5.28 10.85 6.87
CA HIS A 139 -4.88 9.68 6.08
C HIS A 139 -3.73 9.91 5.08
N ILE A 140 -3.42 11.15 4.68
CA ILE A 140 -2.29 11.46 3.77
C ILE A 140 -0.94 11.09 4.40
N TRP A 141 -0.86 10.90 5.72
CA TRP A 141 0.37 10.44 6.38
C TRP A 141 0.91 9.16 5.72
N SER A 142 0.04 8.21 5.35
CA SER A 142 0.45 6.92 4.79
C SER A 142 0.99 7.07 3.37
N LEU A 143 0.40 7.99 2.59
CA LEU A 143 0.85 8.31 1.25
C LEU A 143 2.24 8.96 1.27
N CYS A 144 2.53 9.77 2.29
CA CYS A 144 3.88 10.31 2.51
C CYS A 144 4.88 9.19 2.78
N VAL A 145 4.56 8.25 3.68
CA VAL A 145 5.42 7.08 3.97
C VAL A 145 5.70 6.28 2.70
N GLU A 146 4.67 6.05 1.88
CA GLU A 146 4.78 5.33 0.62
C GLU A 146 5.70 6.06 -0.38
N GLU A 147 5.53 7.36 -0.59
CA GLU A 147 6.39 8.15 -1.49
C GLU A 147 7.84 8.26 -0.99
N HIS A 148 8.05 8.48 0.32
CA HIS A 148 9.40 8.45 0.91
C HIS A 148 10.08 7.10 0.68
N SER A 149 9.33 6.00 0.81
CA SER A 149 9.84 4.66 0.58
C SER A 149 10.20 4.43 -0.89
N TYR A 150 9.42 4.99 -1.83
CA TYR A 150 9.72 4.90 -3.25
C TYR A 150 11.00 5.63 -3.63
N ILE A 151 11.22 6.82 -3.07
CA ILE A 151 12.46 7.58 -3.23
C ILE A 151 13.63 6.79 -2.66
N LEU A 152 13.50 6.26 -1.43
CA LEU A 152 14.55 5.47 -0.80
C LEU A 152 14.89 4.20 -1.61
N LEU A 153 13.89 3.43 -2.04
CA LEU A 153 14.11 2.23 -2.84
C LEU A 153 14.74 2.54 -4.20
N ALA A 154 14.32 3.62 -4.86
CA ALA A 154 14.94 4.07 -6.11
C ALA A 154 16.41 4.44 -5.88
N LEU A 155 16.73 5.12 -4.78
CA LEU A 155 18.09 5.47 -4.41
C LEU A 155 18.95 4.21 -4.19
N ILE A 156 18.44 3.25 -3.41
CA ILE A 156 19.10 1.96 -3.17
C ILE A 156 19.34 1.21 -4.48
N SER A 157 18.38 1.25 -5.42
CA SER A 157 18.51 0.56 -6.72
C SER A 157 19.68 1.07 -7.59
N VAL A 158 20.13 2.30 -7.36
CA VAL A 158 21.27 2.90 -8.07
C VAL A 158 22.57 2.79 -7.28
N MET A 159 22.50 3.02 -5.96
CA MET A 159 23.69 3.08 -5.10
C MET A 159 24.23 1.71 -4.69
N VAL A 160 23.36 0.70 -4.59
CA VAL A 160 23.74 -0.62 -4.06
C VAL A 160 23.77 -1.63 -5.20
N THR A 161 24.96 -2.13 -5.49
CA THR A 161 25.16 -3.16 -6.51
C THR A 161 25.03 -4.55 -5.90
N GLY A 162 24.46 -5.47 -6.67
CA GLY A 162 24.25 -6.86 -6.26
C GLY A 162 23.00 -7.05 -5.41
N ARG A 163 22.12 -7.96 -5.84
CA ARG A 163 20.83 -8.19 -5.18
C ARG A 163 20.96 -8.70 -3.75
N ALA A 164 22.01 -9.47 -3.44
CA ALA A 164 22.29 -9.92 -2.08
C ALA A 164 22.61 -8.76 -1.12
N ASN A 165 23.34 -7.74 -1.58
CA ASN A 165 23.64 -6.55 -0.79
C ASN A 165 22.39 -5.69 -0.59
N VAL A 166 21.58 -5.54 -1.64
CA VAL A 166 20.26 -4.88 -1.55
C VAL A 166 19.40 -5.58 -0.50
N VAL A 167 19.23 -6.90 -0.58
CA VAL A 167 18.44 -7.67 0.40
C VAL A 167 18.96 -7.46 1.81
N ARG A 168 20.28 -7.54 2.02
CA ARG A 168 20.89 -7.31 3.33
C ARG A 168 20.56 -5.91 3.87
N LEU A 169 20.71 -4.88 3.04
CA LEU A 169 20.40 -3.50 3.43
C LEU A 169 18.92 -3.33 3.75
N LEU A 170 18.02 -3.83 2.90
CA LEU A 170 16.57 -3.75 3.13
C LEU A 170 16.16 -4.44 4.44
N VAL A 171 16.72 -5.62 4.73
CA VAL A 171 16.45 -6.34 5.98
C VAL A 171 16.97 -5.54 7.18
N VAL A 172 18.20 -5.03 7.13
CA VAL A 172 18.77 -4.23 8.23
C VAL A 172 17.92 -2.98 8.50
N LEU A 173 17.57 -2.23 7.46
CA LEU A 173 16.74 -1.03 7.59
C LEU A 173 15.32 -1.37 8.08
N ALA A 174 14.72 -2.48 7.62
CA ALA A 174 13.43 -2.93 8.11
C ALA A 174 13.47 -3.29 9.60
N LEU A 175 14.49 -4.04 10.04
CA LEU A 175 14.66 -4.42 11.45
C LEU A 175 14.88 -3.20 12.35
N LEU A 176 15.65 -2.21 11.89
CA LEU A 176 15.84 -0.93 12.60
C LEU A 176 14.52 -0.17 12.72
N ALA A 177 13.72 -0.10 11.66
CA ALA A 177 12.42 0.57 11.67
C ALA A 177 11.40 -0.15 12.57
N MET A 178 11.38 -1.49 12.56
CA MET A 178 10.55 -2.31 13.45
C MET A 178 10.93 -2.10 14.92
N ALA A 179 12.24 -2.12 15.22
CA ALA A 179 12.76 -1.86 16.56
C ALA A 179 12.42 -0.44 17.02
N ASN A 180 12.57 0.56 16.14
CA ASN A 180 12.21 1.95 16.42
C ASN A 180 10.72 2.09 16.79
N GLY A 181 9.81 1.43 16.05
CA GLY A 181 8.38 1.41 16.38
C GLY A 181 8.08 0.75 17.73
N ALA A 182 8.65 -0.44 17.97
CA ALA A 182 8.47 -1.18 19.21
C ALA A 182 9.02 -0.44 20.43
N ILE A 183 10.20 0.18 20.32
CA ILE A 183 10.84 0.97 21.38
C ILE A 183 10.07 2.28 21.60
N SER A 184 9.74 3.02 20.54
CA SER A 184 9.03 4.30 20.64
C SER A 184 7.69 4.14 21.36
N TYR A 185 6.91 3.12 21.00
CA TYR A 185 5.62 2.87 21.64
C TYR A 185 5.78 2.18 23.01
N GLY A 186 6.53 1.08 23.06
CA GLY A 186 6.54 0.19 24.22
C GLY A 186 7.44 0.65 25.38
N LEU A 187 8.54 1.36 25.08
CA LEU A 187 9.50 1.80 26.10
C LEU A 187 9.46 3.31 26.32
N LEU A 188 9.31 4.10 25.25
CA LEU A 188 9.31 5.56 25.34
C LEU A 188 7.91 6.15 25.59
N GLY A 189 6.86 5.33 25.51
CA GLY A 189 5.47 5.76 25.77
C GLY A 189 4.96 6.81 24.79
N MET A 190 5.52 6.87 23.57
CA MET A 190 5.06 7.79 22.53
C MET A 190 3.62 7.46 22.11
N SER A 191 2.85 8.49 21.76
CA SER A 191 1.46 8.31 21.31
C SER A 191 1.38 7.53 20.00
N TYR A 192 0.15 7.09 19.67
CA TYR A 192 -0.14 6.48 18.38
C TYR A 192 0.33 7.36 17.23
N GLU A 193 -0.08 8.63 17.12
CA GLU A 193 0.29 9.47 15.98
C GLU A 193 1.79 9.75 15.92
N THR A 194 2.42 10.00 17.07
CA THR A 194 3.85 10.34 17.15
C THR A 194 4.76 9.13 16.90
N THR A 195 4.23 7.91 16.89
CA THR A 195 4.95 6.70 16.48
C THR A 195 4.52 6.24 15.08
N TYR A 196 3.21 6.12 14.87
CA TYR A 196 2.61 5.44 13.73
C TYR A 196 2.63 6.27 12.43
N TRP A 197 2.76 7.60 12.49
CA TRP A 197 2.83 8.40 11.25
C TRP A 197 4.27 8.56 10.75
N ARG A 198 5.26 8.07 11.49
CA ARG A 198 6.68 8.24 11.16
C ARG A 198 7.10 7.28 10.06
N THR A 199 7.75 7.81 9.02
CA THR A 199 8.31 7.01 7.94
C THR A 199 9.40 6.08 8.45
N ASP A 200 10.26 6.57 9.34
CA ASP A 200 11.33 5.81 10.00
C ASP A 200 10.83 4.66 10.91
N VAL A 201 9.50 4.50 11.06
CA VAL A 201 8.85 3.35 11.70
C VAL A 201 8.13 2.49 10.64
N HIS A 202 7.21 3.08 9.88
CA HIS A 202 6.32 2.31 8.98
C HIS A 202 6.96 1.83 7.69
N ILE A 203 8.12 2.36 7.31
CA ILE A 203 8.86 1.89 6.14
C ILE A 203 9.22 0.40 6.25
N ALA A 204 9.26 -0.16 7.47
CA ALA A 204 9.50 -1.58 7.73
C ALA A 204 8.67 -2.51 6.84
N SER A 205 7.35 -2.29 6.74
CA SER A 205 6.43 -3.13 5.96
C SER A 205 6.80 -3.17 4.47
N ILE A 206 7.21 -2.02 3.92
CA ILE A 206 7.61 -1.88 2.52
C ILE A 206 8.97 -2.53 2.29
N LEU A 207 9.97 -2.23 3.12
CA LEU A 207 11.34 -2.74 2.95
C LEU A 207 11.41 -4.25 3.15
N LEU A 208 10.73 -4.79 4.17
CA LEU A 208 10.72 -6.22 4.44
C LEU A 208 10.02 -6.98 3.32
N SER A 209 8.89 -6.48 2.83
CA SER A 209 8.20 -7.09 1.70
C SER A 209 9.02 -7.04 0.41
N ALA A 210 9.74 -5.94 0.15
CA ALA A 210 10.67 -5.85 -0.98
C ALA A 210 11.82 -6.87 -0.84
N ALA A 211 12.39 -7.04 0.36
CA ALA A 211 13.43 -8.02 0.63
C ALA A 211 12.95 -9.47 0.37
N ILE A 212 11.76 -9.83 0.86
CA ILE A 212 11.17 -11.16 0.62
C ILE A 212 10.91 -11.38 -0.87
N CYS A 213 10.43 -10.36 -1.59
CA CYS A 213 10.24 -10.42 -3.04
C CYS A 213 11.55 -10.79 -3.76
N LEU A 214 12.67 -10.17 -3.38
CA LEU A 214 13.98 -10.45 -3.97
C LEU A 214 14.54 -11.82 -3.57
N LEU A 215 14.38 -12.24 -2.32
CA LEU A 215 14.75 -13.59 -1.87
C LEU A 215 13.99 -14.67 -2.66
N LYS A 216 12.70 -14.44 -2.92
CA LYS A 216 11.89 -15.32 -3.76
C LYS A 216 12.40 -15.37 -5.19
N ALA A 217 12.70 -14.21 -5.78
CA ALA A 217 13.21 -14.11 -7.15
C ALA A 217 14.57 -14.81 -7.35
N ASP A 218 15.42 -14.79 -6.33
CA ASP A 218 16.72 -15.49 -6.33
C ASP A 218 16.60 -16.98 -5.98
N GLY A 219 15.39 -17.51 -5.82
CA GLY A 219 15.15 -18.91 -5.44
C GLY A 219 15.55 -19.25 -3.99
N ARG A 220 15.92 -18.25 -3.19
CA ARG A 220 16.41 -18.39 -1.81
C ARG A 220 15.31 -18.49 -0.76
N LEU A 221 14.04 -18.38 -1.17
CA LEU A 221 12.92 -18.60 -0.25
C LEU A 221 12.85 -20.10 0.13
N PRO A 222 12.86 -20.45 1.43
CA PRO A 222 12.75 -21.83 1.90
C PRO A 222 11.56 -22.59 1.31
N ALA A 223 11.73 -23.89 1.05
CA ALA A 223 10.70 -24.72 0.40
C ALA A 223 9.39 -24.77 1.17
N PHE A 224 9.44 -24.81 2.51
CA PHE A 224 8.23 -24.87 3.35
C PHE A 224 7.35 -23.61 3.22
N LEU A 225 7.93 -22.45 2.85
CA LEU A 225 7.20 -21.21 2.61
C LEU A 225 6.51 -21.17 1.24
N LYS A 226 6.78 -22.13 0.36
CA LYS A 226 6.14 -22.25 -0.96
C LYS A 226 4.90 -23.15 -0.93
N SER A 227 4.37 -23.43 0.26
CA SER A 227 3.13 -24.20 0.44
C SER A 227 1.90 -23.33 0.16
N GLN A 228 0.86 -23.95 -0.41
CA GLN A 228 -0.41 -23.31 -0.74
C GLN A 228 -1.19 -22.72 0.45
N HIS A 229 -0.82 -23.11 1.68
CA HIS A 229 -1.46 -22.66 2.91
C HIS A 229 -0.72 -21.49 3.57
N VAL A 230 0.54 -21.23 3.22
CA VAL A 230 1.40 -20.24 3.91
C VAL A 230 0.83 -18.85 3.79
N ALA A 231 0.39 -18.45 2.58
CA ALA A 231 -0.15 -17.12 2.37
C ALA A 231 -1.38 -16.84 3.25
N LEU A 232 -2.30 -17.80 3.32
CA LEU A 232 -3.51 -17.69 4.13
C LEU A 232 -3.20 -17.73 5.63
N ALA A 233 -2.36 -18.68 6.06
CA ALA A 233 -1.98 -18.81 7.46
C ALA A 233 -1.24 -17.56 7.98
N ALA A 234 -0.31 -17.03 7.18
CA ALA A 234 0.40 -15.79 7.51
C ALA A 234 -0.52 -14.57 7.52
N ALA A 235 -1.48 -14.49 6.59
CA ALA A 235 -2.50 -13.43 6.59
C ALA A 235 -3.38 -13.51 7.84
N ILE A 236 -3.92 -14.68 8.17
CA ILE A 236 -4.77 -14.88 9.36
C ILE A 236 -3.98 -14.56 10.63
N ALA A 237 -2.78 -15.13 10.79
CA ALA A 237 -1.94 -14.87 11.96
C ALA A 237 -1.59 -13.39 12.06
N GLY A 238 -1.23 -12.73 10.95
CA GLY A 238 -0.97 -11.30 10.90
C GLY A 238 -2.18 -10.48 11.33
N VAL A 239 -3.38 -10.79 10.83
CA VAL A 239 -4.63 -10.10 11.19
C VAL A 239 -5.00 -10.29 12.66
N LEU A 240 -4.87 -11.51 13.19
CA LEU A 240 -5.14 -11.80 14.61
C LEU A 240 -4.23 -11.00 15.55
N LEU A 241 -3.02 -10.67 15.09
CA LEU A 241 -2.12 -9.81 15.85
C LEU A 241 -2.50 -8.33 15.83
N PHE A 242 -3.55 -7.90 15.11
CA PHE A 242 -4.10 -6.53 15.20
C PHE A 242 -5.30 -6.42 16.16
N LEU A 243 -5.64 -7.50 16.87
CA LEU A 243 -6.70 -7.46 17.87
C LEU A 243 -6.26 -6.62 19.09
N ASP A 244 -7.15 -5.81 19.64
CA ASP A 244 -6.88 -4.86 20.73
C ASP A 244 -6.15 -5.45 21.96
N PRO A 245 -6.39 -6.71 22.38
CA PRO A 245 -5.62 -7.31 23.49
C PRO A 245 -4.14 -7.52 23.18
N VAL A 246 -3.73 -7.48 21.92
CA VAL A 246 -2.35 -7.70 21.50
C VAL A 246 -1.55 -6.39 21.67
N PRO A 247 -0.41 -6.41 22.37
CA PRO A 247 0.41 -5.21 22.53
C PRO A 247 0.93 -4.69 21.18
N THR A 248 0.82 -3.37 20.96
CA THR A 248 1.30 -2.69 19.74
C THR A 248 2.74 -3.03 19.34
N PRO A 249 3.72 -3.22 20.24
CA PRO A 249 5.05 -3.69 19.85
C PRO A 249 5.05 -5.02 19.07
N ILE A 250 4.11 -5.93 19.35
CA ILE A 250 3.95 -7.19 18.61
C ILE A 250 3.46 -6.93 17.18
N HIS A 251 2.67 -5.88 16.96
CA HIS A 251 2.24 -5.49 15.61
C HIS A 251 3.47 -5.18 14.75
N TYR A 252 4.38 -4.35 15.26
CA TYR A 252 5.61 -3.98 14.56
C TYR A 252 6.58 -5.16 14.38
N LEU A 253 6.77 -5.98 15.43
CA LEU A 253 7.81 -7.02 15.44
C LEU A 253 7.40 -8.32 14.76
N VAL A 254 6.10 -8.66 14.75
CA VAL A 254 5.61 -9.97 14.31
C VAL A 254 4.55 -9.86 13.22
N ALA A 255 3.56 -8.98 13.37
CA ALA A 255 2.49 -8.87 12.38
C ALA A 255 3.02 -8.37 11.03
N VAL A 256 3.90 -7.36 11.03
CA VAL A 256 4.53 -6.83 9.80
C VAL A 256 5.24 -7.92 8.98
N PRO A 257 6.15 -8.74 9.55
CA PRO A 257 6.72 -9.90 8.84
C PRO A 257 5.69 -10.89 8.29
N LEU A 258 4.65 -11.20 9.05
CA LEU A 258 3.60 -12.14 8.62
C LEU A 258 2.81 -11.60 7.43
N LEU A 259 2.45 -10.31 7.43
CA LEU A 259 1.75 -9.69 6.31
C LEU A 259 2.64 -9.55 5.07
N ALA A 260 3.92 -9.23 5.26
CA ALA A 260 4.91 -9.21 4.18
C ALA A 260 5.10 -10.61 3.56
N LEU A 261 5.11 -11.65 4.39
CA LEU A 261 5.14 -13.04 3.92
C LEU A 261 3.86 -13.41 3.17
N ALA A 262 2.69 -13.05 3.71
CA ALA A 262 1.39 -13.36 3.14
C ALA A 262 1.29 -12.87 1.69
N VAL A 263 1.57 -11.58 1.45
CA VAL A 263 1.48 -11.01 0.10
C VAL A 263 2.52 -11.61 -0.84
N ASN A 264 3.74 -11.93 -0.37
CA ASN A 264 4.81 -12.46 -1.23
C ASN A 264 4.64 -13.94 -1.59
N THR A 265 3.90 -14.70 -0.79
CA THR A 265 3.63 -16.14 -0.99
C THR A 265 2.30 -16.42 -1.69
N LEU A 266 1.51 -15.39 -2.01
CA LEU A 266 0.27 -15.52 -2.80
C LEU A 266 0.45 -16.28 -4.12
N ASP A 267 1.65 -16.22 -4.71
CA ASP A 267 1.95 -16.88 -5.99
C ASP A 267 1.91 -18.41 -5.87
N PHE A 268 2.07 -18.93 -4.64
CA PHE A 268 2.00 -20.34 -4.32
C PHE A 268 0.65 -20.75 -3.72
N ALA A 269 -0.23 -19.79 -3.44
CA ALA A 269 -1.47 -20.02 -2.71
C ALA A 269 -2.47 -20.86 -3.50
N GLY A 270 -3.32 -21.59 -2.78
CA GLY A 270 -4.37 -22.40 -3.39
C GLY A 270 -5.34 -21.57 -4.25
N GLY A 271 -5.88 -22.20 -5.30
CA GLY A 271 -6.74 -21.55 -6.29
C GLY A 271 -7.99 -20.85 -5.73
N TYR A 272 -8.46 -21.28 -4.56
CA TYR A 272 -9.59 -20.63 -3.87
C TYR A 272 -9.24 -19.20 -3.42
N LEU A 273 -8.09 -18.99 -2.76
CA LEU A 273 -7.69 -17.68 -2.24
C LEU A 273 -7.40 -16.71 -3.39
N THR A 274 -6.62 -17.15 -4.38
CA THR A 274 -6.32 -16.34 -5.57
C THR A 274 -7.57 -16.10 -6.40
N GLY A 275 -8.51 -17.06 -6.47
CA GLY A 275 -9.81 -16.91 -7.11
C GLY A 275 -10.71 -15.87 -6.43
N LEU A 276 -10.77 -15.86 -5.10
CA LEU A 276 -11.53 -14.87 -4.32
C LEU A 276 -10.98 -13.45 -4.54
N LEU A 277 -9.66 -13.28 -4.48
CA LEU A 277 -9.00 -11.99 -4.75
C LEU A 277 -9.17 -11.57 -6.22
N SER A 278 -9.15 -12.52 -7.15
CA SER A 278 -9.38 -12.24 -8.58
C SER A 278 -10.85 -12.02 -8.94
N SER A 279 -11.76 -12.08 -7.97
CA SER A 279 -13.18 -11.80 -8.22
C SER A 279 -13.37 -10.37 -8.73
N ARG A 280 -14.33 -10.20 -9.64
CA ARG A 280 -14.60 -8.90 -10.27
C ARG A 280 -14.81 -7.76 -9.24
N PRO A 281 -15.57 -7.94 -8.14
CA PRO A 281 -15.74 -6.88 -7.14
C PRO A 281 -14.41 -6.47 -6.48
N MET A 282 -13.57 -7.43 -6.10
CA MET A 282 -12.28 -7.16 -5.46
C MET A 282 -11.33 -6.43 -6.41
N VAL A 283 -11.25 -6.88 -7.67
CA VAL A 283 -10.44 -6.21 -8.70
C VAL A 283 -10.94 -4.78 -8.94
N MET A 284 -12.26 -4.57 -9.04
CA MET A 284 -12.83 -3.24 -9.25
C MET A 284 -12.53 -2.29 -8.07
N LEU A 285 -12.69 -2.76 -6.83
CA LEU A 285 -12.25 -2.00 -5.65
C LEU A 285 -10.75 -1.69 -5.70
N GLY A 286 -9.92 -2.63 -6.14
CA GLY A 286 -8.49 -2.43 -6.32
C GLY A 286 -8.13 -1.36 -7.34
N LEU A 287 -8.88 -1.29 -8.45
CA LEU A 287 -8.70 -0.27 -9.48
C LEU A 287 -9.09 1.12 -8.99
N TRP A 288 -10.16 1.22 -8.18
CA TRP A 288 -10.64 2.48 -7.60
C TRP A 288 -9.95 2.86 -6.29
N SER A 289 -9.07 1.99 -5.78
CA SER A 289 -8.58 2.05 -4.40
C SER A 289 -7.94 3.38 -4.05
N TYR A 290 -7.24 4.00 -5.00
CA TYR A 290 -6.55 5.27 -4.77
C TYR A 290 -7.54 6.43 -4.60
N SER A 291 -8.49 6.58 -5.54
CA SER A 291 -9.54 7.58 -5.41
C SER A 291 -10.42 7.34 -4.18
N LEU A 292 -10.79 6.09 -3.88
CA LEU A 292 -11.53 5.76 -2.64
C LEU A 292 -10.73 6.15 -1.39
N TYR A 293 -9.42 5.90 -1.38
CA TYR A 293 -8.55 6.24 -0.26
C TYR A 293 -8.48 7.74 0.01
N LEU A 294 -8.39 8.56 -1.05
CA LEU A 294 -8.39 10.02 -0.93
C LEU A 294 -9.72 10.53 -0.38
N TRP A 295 -10.83 10.12 -1.01
CA TRP A 295 -12.12 10.73 -0.75
C TRP A 295 -12.78 10.24 0.53
N GLN A 296 -12.35 9.14 1.15
CA GLN A 296 -13.03 8.60 2.33
C GLN A 296 -12.91 9.49 3.58
N GLN A 297 -11.75 10.12 3.80
CA GLN A 297 -11.41 10.70 5.11
C GLN A 297 -12.30 11.88 5.53
N PRO A 298 -12.62 12.85 4.65
CA PRO A 298 -13.52 13.94 5.02
C PRO A 298 -14.88 13.43 5.51
N PHE A 299 -15.48 12.47 4.80
CA PHE A 299 -16.79 11.92 5.14
C PHE A 299 -16.75 11.05 6.40
N TYR A 300 -15.67 10.30 6.60
CA TYR A 300 -15.44 9.60 7.86
C TYR A 300 -15.43 10.60 9.03
N LYS A 301 -14.80 11.76 8.89
CA LYS A 301 -14.81 12.78 9.95
C LYS A 301 -16.20 13.34 10.27
N PHE A 302 -17.13 13.37 9.32
CA PHE A 302 -18.54 13.67 9.61
C PHE A 302 -19.23 12.55 10.40
N VAL A 303 -18.88 11.28 10.17
CA VAL A 303 -19.39 10.16 10.96
C VAL A 303 -18.80 10.21 12.37
N ASP A 304 -17.48 10.27 12.47
CA ASP A 304 -16.69 10.18 13.71
C ASP A 304 -16.95 11.35 14.67
N GLU A 305 -16.92 12.59 14.15
CA GLU A 305 -16.97 13.80 15.00
C GLU A 305 -18.36 14.44 15.06
N ARG A 306 -19.26 14.13 14.10
CA ARG A 306 -20.62 14.70 14.06
C ARG A 306 -21.73 13.67 14.20
N GLY A 307 -21.42 12.38 14.31
CA GLY A 307 -22.43 11.33 14.42
C GLY A 307 -23.29 11.18 13.16
N SER A 308 -22.76 11.56 11.98
CA SER A 308 -23.48 11.40 10.72
C SER A 308 -23.71 9.92 10.42
N VAL A 309 -24.83 9.59 9.78
CA VAL A 309 -25.15 8.19 9.45
C VAL A 309 -24.11 7.63 8.47
N PRO A 310 -23.49 6.46 8.73
CA PRO A 310 -22.38 5.97 7.92
C PRO A 310 -22.75 5.62 6.47
N VAL A 311 -23.91 5.01 6.24
CA VAL A 311 -24.30 4.51 4.90
C VAL A 311 -24.40 5.63 3.85
N PRO A 312 -25.10 6.76 4.09
CA PRO A 312 -25.11 7.89 3.15
C PRO A 312 -23.73 8.51 2.94
N MET A 313 -22.90 8.60 3.99
CA MET A 313 -21.56 9.14 3.90
C MET A 313 -20.66 8.25 3.04
N LEU A 314 -20.73 6.92 3.22
CA LEU A 314 -20.03 5.97 2.38
C LEU A 314 -20.50 6.03 0.91
N ALA A 315 -21.80 6.17 0.67
CA ALA A 315 -22.32 6.37 -0.68
C ALA A 315 -21.75 7.65 -1.34
N ALA A 316 -21.62 8.74 -0.57
CA ALA A 316 -20.99 9.97 -1.03
C ALA A 316 -19.49 9.78 -1.32
N VAL A 317 -18.77 9.00 -0.50
CA VAL A 317 -17.38 8.59 -0.78
C VAL A 317 -17.29 7.90 -2.13
N PHE A 318 -18.13 6.89 -2.39
CA PHE A 318 -18.13 6.20 -3.68
C PHE A 318 -18.47 7.15 -4.83
N ALA A 319 -19.45 8.04 -4.67
CA ALA A 319 -19.80 9.01 -5.71
C ALA A 319 -18.62 9.93 -6.06
N CYS A 320 -17.98 10.55 -5.06
CA CYS A 320 -16.83 11.44 -5.26
C CYS A 320 -15.60 10.68 -5.78
N ALA A 321 -15.31 9.49 -5.24
CA ALA A 321 -14.18 8.68 -5.64
C ALA A 321 -14.32 8.19 -7.09
N LEU A 322 -15.50 7.72 -7.50
CA LEU A 322 -15.72 7.27 -8.87
C LEU A 322 -15.71 8.44 -9.86
N ALA A 323 -16.28 9.59 -9.49
CA ALA A 323 -16.17 10.81 -10.29
C ALA A 323 -14.70 11.20 -10.47
N SER A 324 -13.93 11.27 -9.38
CA SER A 324 -12.49 11.54 -9.40
C SER A 324 -11.73 10.52 -10.25
N TYR A 325 -12.04 9.23 -10.13
CA TYR A 325 -11.36 8.18 -10.89
C TYR A 325 -11.59 8.31 -12.40
N TYR A 326 -12.86 8.44 -12.82
CA TYR A 326 -13.21 8.44 -14.24
C TYR A 326 -12.95 9.78 -14.94
N ILE A 327 -13.05 10.90 -14.21
CA ILE A 327 -12.92 12.25 -14.77
C ILE A 327 -11.48 12.76 -14.66
N VAL A 328 -10.76 12.43 -13.58
CA VAL A 328 -9.43 12.99 -13.29
C VAL A 328 -8.35 11.92 -13.40
N GLU A 329 -8.38 10.90 -12.54
CA GLU A 329 -7.27 9.94 -12.38
C GLU A 329 -6.99 9.19 -13.69
N LYS A 330 -8.00 8.51 -14.25
CA LYS A 330 -7.83 7.66 -15.43
C LYS A 330 -7.47 8.47 -16.69
N PRO A 331 -8.13 9.59 -17.01
CA PRO A 331 -7.76 10.40 -18.16
C PRO A 331 -6.38 11.03 -18.02
N ALA A 332 -6.05 11.63 -16.87
CA ALA A 332 -4.75 12.24 -16.64
C ALA A 332 -3.63 11.21 -16.72
N ARG A 333 -3.81 10.04 -16.09
CA ARG A 333 -2.86 8.93 -16.18
C ARG A 333 -2.65 8.48 -17.62
N GLY A 334 -3.73 8.34 -18.39
CA GLY A 334 -3.66 7.95 -19.80
C GLY A 334 -2.93 8.97 -20.66
N TRP A 335 -3.23 10.26 -20.49
CA TRP A 335 -2.61 11.34 -21.25
C TRP A 335 -1.13 11.51 -20.89
N LEU A 336 -0.79 11.61 -19.60
CA LEU A 336 0.59 11.80 -19.15
C LEU A 336 1.48 10.63 -19.56
N ASN A 337 1.02 9.38 -19.44
CA ASN A 337 1.82 8.23 -19.84
C ASN A 337 2.07 8.12 -21.35
N ARG A 338 1.27 8.81 -22.18
CA ARG A 338 1.46 8.87 -23.64
C ARG A 338 2.33 10.04 -24.10
N ASN A 339 2.23 11.18 -23.41
CA ASN A 339 2.81 12.44 -23.86
C ASN A 339 4.06 12.88 -23.07
N TRP A 340 4.34 12.26 -21.92
CA TRP A 340 5.49 12.57 -21.07
C TRP A 340 6.35 11.34 -20.82
#